data_AF-A0A151IX67-F1
#
_entry.id   AF-A0A151IX67-F1
#
_cell.length_a   1.000
_cell.length_b   1.000
_cell.length_c   1.000
_cell.angle_alpha   90.00
_cell.angle_beta   90.00
_cell.angle_gamma   90.00
#
_symmetry.space_group_name_H-M   'P 1'
#
loop_
_entity.id
_entity.type
_entity.pdbx_description
1 polymer ?
#
loop_
_entity_poly.entity_id
_entity_poly.type
_entity_poly.pdbx_seq_one_letter_code
_entity_poly.pdbx_strand_id
1 'polypeptide(L)'
;MVSFFKSALLTVFDRLAPISCGRSSRPPAPWINAAVRKLNALKSRALNRFRSTRSNVDWTRYKDILNATAATVRREKKAFISLPLSSNSPRHFWRSISLLGAISSASPSIPNHLLNSSLL
;
A
#
# COMPACT_ATOMS: atom_id res chain seq x y z
N MET A 1 2.62 28.59 39.02
CA MET A 1 3.70 28.60 38.00
C MET A 1 3.69 27.35 37.11
N VAL A 2 3.74 26.14 37.66
CA VAL A 2 3.77 24.88 36.86
C VAL A 2 2.50 24.69 36.00
N SER A 3 1.33 25.11 36.50
CA SER A 3 0.06 25.05 35.78
C SER A 3 0.04 25.91 34.51
N PHE A 4 0.56 27.13 34.61
CA PHE A 4 0.65 28.08 33.49
C PHE A 4 1.58 27.57 32.38
N PHE A 5 2.74 27.03 32.76
CA PHE A 5 3.67 26.46 31.80
C PHE A 5 3.06 25.26 31.05
N LYS A 6 2.38 24.36 31.79
CA LYS A 6 1.68 23.23 31.20
C LYS A 6 0.60 23.68 30.20
N SER A 7 -0.23 24.67 30.57
CA SER A 7 -1.29 25.15 29.68
C SER A 7 -0.72 25.82 28.43
N ALA A 8 0.29 26.68 28.58
CA ALA A 8 0.94 27.35 27.45
C ALA A 8 1.57 26.33 26.48
N LEU A 9 2.22 25.30 27.01
CA LEU A 9 2.83 24.24 26.20
C LEU A 9 1.78 23.44 25.40
N LEU A 10 0.67 23.06 26.05
CA LEU A 10 -0.41 22.34 25.38
C LEU A 10 -1.05 23.19 24.27
N THR A 11 -1.29 24.48 24.51
CA THR A 11 -1.84 25.39 23.47
C THR A 11 -0.94 25.49 22.24
N VAL A 12 0.38 25.48 22.43
CA VAL A 12 1.35 25.48 21.32
C VAL A 12 1.26 24.17 20.54
N PHE A 13 1.19 23.03 21.23
CA PHE A 13 1.04 21.72 20.58
C PHE A 13 -0.28 21.58 19.84
N ASP A 14 -1.39 21.99 20.44
CA ASP A 14 -2.72 21.93 19.80
C ASP A 14 -2.78 22.79 18.54
N ARG A 15 -2.02 23.91 18.49
CA ARG A 15 -1.96 24.80 17.33
C ARG A 15 -1.03 24.30 16.23
N LEU A 16 0.16 23.78 16.59
CA LEU A 16 1.20 23.39 15.63
C LEU A 16 1.07 21.94 15.16
N ALA A 17 0.54 21.06 16.00
CA ALA A 17 0.39 19.63 15.75
C ALA A 17 -0.94 19.12 16.31
N PRO A 18 -2.09 19.66 15.83
CA PRO A 18 -3.40 19.18 16.26
C PRO A 18 -3.54 17.69 15.97
N ILE A 19 -4.17 16.96 16.89
CA ILE A 19 -4.51 15.56 16.68
C ILE A 19 -5.60 15.51 15.59
N SER A 20 -5.19 15.23 14.36
CA SER A 20 -6.10 15.06 13.23
C SER A 20 -6.41 13.58 13.01
N CYS A 21 -7.69 13.21 12.98
CA CYS A 21 -8.13 11.89 12.54
C CYS A 21 -8.20 11.86 11.00
N GLY A 22 -7.26 11.16 10.36
CA GLY A 22 -7.30 10.91 8.92
C GLY A 22 -7.94 9.56 8.60
N ARG A 23 -8.84 9.51 7.61
CA ARG A 23 -9.33 8.23 7.05
C ARG A 23 -8.28 7.67 6.08
N SER A 24 -7.87 6.42 6.27
CA SER A 24 -7.05 5.74 5.26
C SER A 24 -7.91 5.49 4.02
N SER A 25 -7.70 6.30 2.97
CA SER A 25 -8.43 6.17 1.70
C SER A 25 -7.92 5.01 0.85
N ARG A 26 -6.76 4.42 1.16
CA ARG A 26 -6.17 3.38 0.32
C ARG A 26 -6.87 2.04 0.56
N PRO A 27 -7.31 1.35 -0.49
CA PRO A 27 -7.84 0.00 -0.35
C PRO A 27 -6.78 -0.90 0.28
N PRO A 28 -7.20 -1.90 1.09
CA PRO A 28 -6.26 -2.84 1.65
C PRO A 28 -5.47 -3.52 0.53
N ALA A 29 -4.19 -3.79 0.75
CA ALA A 29 -3.32 -4.45 -0.22
C ALA A 29 -3.36 -5.97 0.03
N PRO A 30 -4.26 -6.74 -0.62
CA PRO A 30 -4.49 -8.15 -0.29
C PRO A 30 -3.28 -9.05 -0.55
N TRP A 31 -2.39 -8.66 -1.47
CA TRP A 31 -1.13 -9.36 -1.75
C TRP A 31 -0.08 -9.21 -0.63
N ILE A 32 -0.31 -8.40 0.40
CA ILE A 32 0.58 -8.30 1.57
C ILE A 32 0.20 -9.40 2.58
N ASN A 33 0.61 -10.63 2.27
CA ASN A 33 0.40 -11.78 3.13
C ASN A 33 1.38 -11.79 4.34
N ALA A 34 1.25 -12.79 5.22
CA ALA A 34 2.12 -12.94 6.40
C ALA A 34 3.60 -13.11 6.01
N ALA A 35 3.91 -13.78 4.88
CA ALA A 35 5.28 -13.97 4.41
C ALA A 35 5.91 -12.64 3.96
N VAL A 36 5.19 -11.83 3.18
CA VAL A 36 5.62 -10.48 2.77
C VAL A 36 5.84 -9.59 3.99
N ARG A 37 4.97 -9.68 5.01
CA ARG A 37 5.18 -8.95 6.28
C ARG A 37 6.46 -9.36 6.99
N LYS A 38 6.75 -10.66 7.08
CA LYS A 38 8.02 -11.17 7.65
C LYS A 38 9.24 -10.69 6.86
N LEU A 39 9.18 -10.67 5.53
CA LEU A 39 10.25 -10.14 4.68
C LEU A 39 10.47 -8.64 4.87
N ASN A 40 9.39 -7.85 4.95
CA ASN A 40 9.49 -6.42 5.26
C ASN A 40 10.13 -6.18 6.64
N ALA A 41 9.77 -6.95 7.65
CA ALA A 41 10.40 -6.87 8.97
C ALA A 41 11.89 -7.26 8.92
N LEU A 42 12.25 -8.29 8.16
CA LEU A 42 13.65 -8.69 7.95
C LEU A 42 14.44 -7.60 7.23
N LYS A 43 13.87 -6.99 6.19
CA LYS A 43 14.45 -5.86 5.46
C LYS A 43 14.75 -4.68 6.39
N SER A 44 13.78 -4.30 7.23
CA SER A 44 13.97 -3.21 8.21
C SER A 44 15.07 -3.54 9.22
N ARG A 45 15.12 -4.77 9.72
CA ARG A 45 16.21 -5.23 10.62
C ARG A 45 17.58 -5.16 9.94
N ALA A 46 17.69 -5.61 8.69
CA ALA A 46 18.93 -5.56 7.93
C ALA A 46 19.39 -4.12 7.68
N LEU A 47 18.46 -3.21 7.36
CA LEU A 47 18.76 -1.79 7.20
C LEU A 47 19.26 -1.16 8.51
N ASN A 48 18.60 -1.45 9.63
CA ASN A 48 19.01 -0.95 10.93
C ASN A 48 20.41 -1.47 11.32
N ARG A 49 20.70 -2.74 11.01
CA ARG A 49 22.04 -3.31 11.21
C ARG A 49 23.09 -2.58 10.37
N PHE A 50 22.84 -2.39 9.07
CA PHE A 50 23.76 -1.61 8.21
C PHE A 50 23.94 -0.18 8.70
N ARG A 51 22.88 0.49 9.18
CA ARG A 51 23.00 1.85 9.72
C ARG A 51 23.91 1.93 10.96
N SER A 52 23.94 0.87 11.76
CA SER A 52 24.81 0.75 12.94
C SER A 52 26.24 0.43 12.56
N THR A 53 26.48 -0.58 11.72
CA THR A 53 27.83 -1.07 11.41
C THR A 53 28.51 -0.33 10.26
N ARG A 54 27.74 0.22 9.32
CA ARG A 54 28.18 0.77 8.02
C ARG A 54 29.10 -0.15 7.20
N SER A 55 29.05 -1.45 7.47
CA SER A 55 29.85 -2.45 6.74
C SER A 55 29.28 -2.74 5.35
N ASN A 56 30.16 -2.96 4.37
CA ASN A 56 29.77 -3.34 3.01
C ASN A 56 29.07 -4.72 2.98
N VAL A 57 29.44 -5.62 3.90
CA VAL A 57 28.78 -6.94 4.02
C VAL A 57 27.31 -6.78 4.42
N ASP A 58 27.04 -5.94 5.42
CA ASP A 58 25.66 -5.67 5.87
C ASP A 58 24.86 -4.90 4.80
N TRP A 59 25.53 -4.04 4.01
CA TRP A 59 24.92 -3.38 2.86
C TRP A 59 24.50 -4.38 1.76
N THR A 60 25.38 -5.31 1.42
CA THR A 60 25.11 -6.35 0.42
C THR A 60 23.95 -7.23 0.88
N ARG A 61 24.00 -7.68 2.13
CA ARG A 61 22.89 -8.44 2.74
C ARG A 61 21.56 -7.69 2.71
N TYR A 62 21.56 -6.39 2.99
CA TYR A 62 20.35 -5.56 2.89
C TYR A 62 19.81 -5.52 1.45
N LYS A 63 20.68 -5.32 0.46
CA LYS A 63 20.29 -5.31 -0.97
C LYS A 63 19.69 -6.65 -1.40
N ASP A 64 20.27 -7.77 -0.98
CA ASP A 64 19.74 -9.11 -1.29
C ASP A 64 18.32 -9.30 -0.74
N ILE A 65 18.12 -8.92 0.53
CA ILE A 65 16.80 -8.98 1.17
C ILE A 65 15.81 -8.02 0.49
N LEU A 66 16.26 -6.83 0.08
CA LEU A 66 15.43 -5.87 -0.63
C LEU A 66 14.95 -6.43 -1.98
N ASN A 67 15.86 -7.03 -2.74
CA ASN A 67 15.56 -7.67 -4.02
C ASN A 67 14.61 -8.86 -3.85
N ALA A 68 14.88 -9.73 -2.88
CA ALA A 68 14.02 -10.87 -2.56
C ALA A 68 12.61 -10.42 -2.13
N THR A 69 12.51 -9.35 -1.34
CA THR A 69 11.22 -8.77 -0.92
C THR A 69 10.46 -8.24 -2.13
N ALA A 70 11.13 -7.50 -3.03
CA ALA A 70 10.51 -6.97 -4.24
C ALA A 70 10.03 -8.07 -5.18
N ALA A 71 10.83 -9.11 -5.39
CA ALA A 71 10.46 -10.29 -6.18
C ALA A 71 9.24 -11.00 -5.59
N THR A 72 9.22 -11.21 -4.27
CA THR A 72 8.10 -11.85 -3.58
C THR A 72 6.82 -11.03 -3.73
N VAL A 73 6.87 -9.71 -3.50
CA VAL A 73 5.69 -8.84 -3.68
C VAL A 73 5.16 -8.90 -5.12
N ARG A 74 6.03 -8.90 -6.12
CA ARG A 74 5.61 -9.05 -7.54
C ARG A 74 4.92 -10.40 -7.78
N ARG A 75 5.47 -11.48 -7.22
CA ARG A 75 4.89 -12.83 -7.33
C ARG A 75 3.52 -12.90 -6.67
N GLU A 76 3.38 -12.43 -5.43
CA GLU A 76 2.10 -12.46 -4.71
C GLU A 76 1.05 -11.58 -5.39
N LYS A 77 1.45 -10.42 -5.92
CA LYS A 77 0.56 -9.58 -6.76
C LYS A 77 0.08 -10.33 -8.00
N LYS A 78 0.99 -10.98 -8.72
CA LYS A 78 0.66 -11.77 -9.91
C LYS A 78 -0.31 -12.90 -9.55
N ALA A 79 -0.01 -13.65 -8.48
CA ALA A 79 -0.85 -14.74 -8.00
C ALA A 79 -2.26 -14.26 -7.65
N PHE A 80 -2.37 -13.14 -6.93
CA PHE A 80 -3.66 -12.55 -6.56
C PHE A 80 -4.53 -12.21 -7.78
N ILE A 81 -3.92 -11.72 -8.87
CA ILE A 81 -4.64 -11.38 -10.10
C ILE A 81 -4.93 -12.64 -10.95
N SER A 82 -3.99 -13.58 -11.02
CA SER A 82 -4.12 -14.78 -11.86
C SER A 82 -5.12 -15.79 -11.33
N LEU A 83 -5.25 -15.92 -10.00
CA LEU A 83 -6.15 -16.87 -9.36
C LEU A 83 -7.63 -16.65 -9.78
N PRO A 84 -8.21 -15.44 -9.66
CA PRO A 84 -9.57 -15.16 -10.13
C PRO A 84 -9.74 -15.30 -11.64
N LEU A 85 -8.70 -14.98 -12.43
CA LEU A 85 -8.73 -15.14 -13.89
C LEU A 85 -8.86 -16.61 -14.32
N SER A 86 -8.25 -17.52 -13.57
CA SER A 86 -8.41 -18.97 -13.81
C SER A 86 -9.75 -19.54 -13.33
N SER A 87 -10.55 -18.75 -12.59
CA SER A 87 -11.83 -19.22 -12.09
C SER A 87 -12.95 -19.03 -13.12
N ASN A 88 -13.80 -20.04 -13.30
CA ASN A 88 -14.98 -19.94 -14.18
C ASN A 88 -16.12 -19.08 -13.58
N SER A 89 -15.82 -18.23 -12.58
CA SER A 89 -16.83 -17.38 -11.93
C SER A 89 -16.57 -15.90 -12.20
N PRO A 90 -17.31 -15.29 -13.14
CA PRO A 90 -17.22 -13.85 -13.41
C PRO A 90 -17.44 -12.99 -12.16
N ARG A 91 -18.31 -13.43 -11.25
CA ARG A 91 -18.58 -12.72 -9.98
C ARG A 91 -17.35 -12.66 -9.09
N HIS A 92 -16.59 -13.75 -8.96
CA HIS A 92 -15.35 -13.76 -8.19
C HIS A 92 -14.27 -12.91 -8.84
N PHE A 93 -14.15 -12.93 -10.17
CA PHE A 93 -13.25 -12.07 -10.91
C PHE A 93 -13.52 -10.57 -10.66
N TRP A 94 -14.75 -10.11 -10.90
CA TRP A 94 -15.12 -8.70 -10.73
C TRP A 94 -14.98 -8.22 -9.28
N ARG A 95 -15.30 -9.07 -8.30
CA ARG A 95 -15.04 -8.78 -6.88
C ARG A 95 -13.55 -8.58 -6.61
N SER A 96 -12.69 -9.45 -7.12
CA SER A 96 -11.24 -9.29 -6.96
C SER A 96 -10.74 -7.98 -7.60
N ILE A 97 -11.21 -7.63 -8.80
CA ILE A 97 -10.86 -6.36 -9.46
C ILE A 97 -11.33 -5.13 -8.65
N SER A 98 -12.52 -5.21 -8.05
CA SER A 98 -13.02 -4.13 -7.17
C SER A 98 -12.10 -3.87 -5.98
N LEU A 99 -11.50 -4.92 -5.41
CA LEU A 99 -10.54 -4.80 -4.30
C LEU A 99 -9.23 -4.11 -4.70
N LEU A 100 -8.86 -4.10 -5.99
CA LEU A 100 -7.71 -3.33 -6.46
C LEU A 100 -8.00 -1.80 -6.49
N GLY A 101 -9.24 -1.38 -6.25
CA GLY A 101 -9.64 0.03 -6.42
C GLY A 101 -9.68 0.47 -7.89
N ALA A 102 -9.67 -0.49 -8.82
CA ALA A 102 -9.72 -0.21 -10.26
C ALA A 102 -11.13 0.16 -10.76
N ILE A 103 -12.16 -0.09 -9.96
CA ILE A 103 -13.54 0.24 -10.28
C ILE A 103 -13.89 1.55 -9.57
N SER A 104 -13.83 2.65 -10.32
CA SER A 104 -14.34 3.94 -9.89
C SER A 104 -15.87 3.92 -9.93
N SER A 105 -16.53 4.46 -8.90
CA SER A 105 -17.98 4.67 -8.90
C SER A 105 -18.42 5.88 -9.74
N ALA A 106 -17.48 6.59 -10.36
CA ALA A 106 -17.81 7.65 -11.29
C ALA A 106 -18.47 7.05 -12.53
N SER A 107 -19.66 7.54 -12.88
CA SER A 107 -20.33 7.18 -14.12
C SER A 107 -19.35 7.42 -15.28
N PRO A 108 -19.00 6.41 -16.08
CA PRO A 108 -18.20 6.65 -17.28
C PRO A 108 -19.04 7.55 -18.17
N SER A 109 -18.62 8.82 -18.32
CA SER A 109 -19.11 9.68 -19.39
C SER A 109 -18.67 9.02 -20.69
N ILE A 110 -19.55 8.22 -21.28
CA ILE A 110 -19.33 7.66 -22.62
C ILE A 110 -19.18 8.87 -23.54
N PRO A 111 -18.03 9.06 -24.21
CA PRO A 111 -17.86 10.15 -25.15
C PRO A 111 -18.98 10.12 -26.19
N ASN A 112 -19.65 11.25 -26.42
CA ASN A 112 -20.85 11.33 -27.26
C ASN A 112 -20.66 10.78 -28.69
N HIS A 113 -19.43 10.79 -29.22
CA HIS A 113 -19.11 10.23 -30.53
C HIS A 113 -19.26 8.70 -30.60
N LEU A 114 -19.25 7.99 -29.46
CA LEU A 114 -19.46 6.54 -29.38
C LEU A 114 -20.95 6.17 -29.20
N LEU A 115 -21.82 7.15 -28.99
CA LEU A 115 -23.27 6.94 -28.86
C LEU A 115 -24.00 7.01 -30.20
N ASN A 116 -23.30 7.34 -31.30
CA ASN A 116 -23.88 7.33 -32.63
C ASN A 116 -24.08 5.88 -33.11
N SER A 117 -25.34 5.42 -33.04
CA SER A 117 -25.79 4.15 -33.58
C SER A 117 -25.86 4.12 -35.11
N SER A 118 -25.47 5.20 -35.80
CA SER A 118 -25.56 5.35 -37.26
C SER A 118 -24.44 4.65 -38.05
N LEU A 119 -23.67 3.77 -37.41
CA LEU A 119 -22.59 2.98 -38.01
C LEU A 119 -22.78 1.45 -37.84
N LEU A 120 -23.98 1.02 -37.45
CA LEU A 120 -24.45 -0.37 -37.55
C LEU A 120 -25.49 -0.47 -38.66
#